data_AF-A0A0P9EPM2-F1
#
_entry.id   AF-A0A0P9EPM2-F1
#
_cell.length_a   1.000
_cell.length_b   1.000
_cell.length_c   1.000
_cell.angle_alpha   90.00
_cell.angle_beta   90.00
_cell.angle_gamma   90.00
#
_symmetry.space_group_name_H-M   'P 1'
#
loop_
_entity.id
_entity.type
_entity.pdbx_description
1 polymer ?
#
loop_
_entity_poly.entity_id
_entity_poly.type
_entity_poly.pdbx_seq_one_letter_code
_entity_poly.pdbx_strand_id
1 'polypeptide(L)'
;MIIDTLKVLKIVMDNPFSHNLLHVGLKNCRDSQKKEMEHALTIFAGEDTPRTAFCHVYSLMVATILRLSGATFKVDLERLRSYFKDPTVRRGVVSVLSGIGMYGVTRPQYLGAPFLVVWNYTNACNLRCKHCYQRADRPTPNELTTKERLNVVRDLAEAGWFQSLSPAVSPS
;
A
#
# COMPACT_ATOMS: atom_id res chain seq x y z
N MET A 1 23.38 -13.24 -10.30
CA MET A 1 23.05 -12.02 -9.51
C MET A 1 21.55 -11.82 -9.30
N ILE A 2 20.70 -11.51 -10.29
CA ILE A 2 19.24 -11.31 -10.03
C ILE A 2 18.54 -12.59 -9.53
N ILE A 3 18.91 -13.75 -10.08
CA ILE A 3 18.37 -15.06 -9.69
C ILE A 3 18.74 -15.40 -8.24
N ASP A 4 19.93 -15.02 -7.78
CA ASP A 4 20.42 -15.30 -6.44
C ASP A 4 19.68 -14.44 -5.41
N THR A 5 19.47 -13.15 -5.70
CA THR A 5 18.67 -12.26 -4.82
C THR A 5 17.22 -12.73 -4.66
N LEU A 6 16.58 -13.22 -5.73
CA LEU A 6 15.21 -13.73 -5.63
C LEU A 6 15.12 -15.06 -4.87
N LYS A 7 16.14 -15.92 -4.99
CA LYS A 7 16.23 -17.16 -4.19
C LYS A 7 16.43 -16.85 -2.71
N VAL A 8 17.33 -15.92 -2.40
CA VAL A 8 17.55 -15.43 -1.03
C VAL A 8 16.27 -14.82 -0.46
N LEU A 9 15.60 -13.95 -1.22
CA LEU A 9 14.32 -13.36 -0.81
C LEU A 9 13.27 -14.43 -0.53
N LYS A 10 13.15 -15.45 -1.41
CA LYS A 10 12.21 -16.55 -1.18
C LYS A 10 12.54 -17.28 0.13
N ILE A 11 13.80 -17.62 0.39
CA ILE A 11 14.22 -18.30 1.64
C ILE A 11 13.94 -17.43 2.88
N VAL A 12 14.20 -16.13 2.79
CA VAL A 12 13.97 -15.18 3.89
C VAL A 12 12.49 -14.93 4.12
N MET A 13 11.62 -15.06 3.12
CA MET A 13 10.18 -14.84 3.29
C MET A 13 9.42 -16.15 3.58
N ASP A 14 9.90 -17.29 3.08
CA ASP A 14 9.31 -18.63 3.22
C ASP A 14 9.79 -19.31 4.52
N ASN A 15 9.68 -18.58 5.64
CA ASN A 15 9.88 -19.14 6.98
C ASN A 15 8.75 -18.73 7.93
N PRO A 16 8.47 -19.57 8.97
CA PRO A 16 7.36 -19.33 9.89
C PRO A 16 7.43 -17.99 10.63
N PHE A 17 8.65 -17.53 10.94
CA PHE A 17 8.87 -16.25 11.61
C PHE A 17 8.40 -15.08 10.74
N SER A 18 8.81 -15.08 9.47
CA SER A 18 8.48 -14.02 8.52
C SER A 18 6.99 -14.03 8.19
N HIS A 19 6.39 -15.20 8.00
CA HIS A 19 4.94 -15.32 7.84
C HIS A 19 4.18 -14.78 9.07
N ASN A 20 4.59 -15.15 10.28
CA ASN A 20 3.93 -14.67 11.48
C ASN A 20 4.11 -13.15 11.68
N LEU A 21 5.31 -12.62 11.42
CA LEU A 21 5.59 -11.19 11.45
C LEU A 21 4.65 -10.43 10.50
N LEU A 22 4.52 -10.91 9.26
CA LEU A 22 3.62 -10.32 8.27
C LEU A 22 2.17 -10.42 8.72
N HIS A 23 1.71 -11.60 9.16
CA HIS A 23 0.34 -11.80 9.64
C HIS A 23 -0.03 -10.89 10.81
N VAL A 24 0.89 -10.68 11.76
CA VAL A 24 0.72 -9.69 12.83
C VAL A 24 0.61 -8.28 12.25
N GLY A 25 1.47 -7.95 11.29
CA GLY A 25 1.45 -6.67 10.59
C GLY A 25 0.14 -6.33 9.86
N LEU A 26 -0.66 -7.34 9.50
CA LEU A 26 -1.97 -7.18 8.84
C LEU A 26 -3.13 -6.91 9.79
N LYS A 27 -2.91 -7.06 11.10
CA LYS A 27 -3.91 -6.72 12.11
C LYS A 27 -3.99 -5.21 12.29
N ASN A 28 -5.15 -4.74 12.74
CA ASN A 28 -5.32 -3.33 13.08
C ASN A 28 -4.49 -3.02 14.32
N CYS A 29 -3.80 -1.89 14.28
CA CYS A 29 -3.04 -1.41 15.41
C CYS A 29 -3.98 -0.96 16.53
N ARG A 30 -3.59 -1.18 17.78
CA ARG A 30 -4.34 -0.65 18.93
C ARG A 30 -4.09 0.84 19.16
N ASP A 31 -2.93 1.33 18.72
CA ASP A 31 -2.48 2.71 18.95
C ASP A 31 -2.89 3.67 17.82
N SER A 32 -3.27 3.15 16.66
CA SER A 32 -3.64 3.95 15.48
C SER A 32 -4.77 3.30 14.69
N GLN A 33 -5.44 4.08 13.85
CA GLN A 33 -6.47 3.58 12.92
C GLN A 33 -5.87 2.82 11.70
N LYS A 34 -4.58 2.45 11.76
CA LYS A 34 -3.83 1.83 10.65
C LYS A 34 -3.53 0.36 10.94
N LYS A 35 -3.01 -0.35 9.94
CA LYS A 35 -2.41 -1.68 10.14
C LYS A 35 -1.13 -1.56 10.98
N GLU A 36 -0.81 -2.59 11.77
CA GLU A 36 0.41 -2.59 12.60
C GLU A 36 1.68 -2.37 11.77
N MET A 37 1.77 -2.98 10.59
CA MET A 37 2.89 -2.73 9.67
C MET A 37 2.96 -1.28 9.20
N GLU A 38 1.83 -0.67 8.86
CA GLU A 38 1.80 0.74 8.42
C GLU A 38 2.19 1.69 9.56
N HIS A 39 1.76 1.40 10.79
CA HIS A 39 2.14 2.18 11.96
C HIS A 39 3.64 2.03 12.26
N ALA A 40 4.19 0.82 12.20
CA ALA A 40 5.62 0.60 12.35
C ALA A 40 6.46 1.36 11.31
N LEU A 41 6.02 1.42 10.05
CA LEU A 41 6.66 2.24 9.01
C LEU A 41 6.53 3.74 9.27
N THR A 42 5.42 4.18 9.88
CA THR A 42 5.21 5.58 10.29
C THR A 42 6.19 5.97 11.42
N ILE A 43 6.35 5.09 12.41
CA ILE A 43 7.34 5.25 13.49
C ILE A 43 8.77 5.24 12.92
N PHE A 44 9.06 4.34 11.99
CA PHE A 44 10.36 4.32 11.30
C PHE A 44 10.63 5.65 10.57
N ALA A 45 9.62 6.23 9.90
CA ALA A 45 9.73 7.54 9.25
C ALA A 45 9.94 8.72 10.23
N GLY A 46 9.68 8.51 11.54
CA GLY A 46 9.77 9.54 12.57
C GLY A 46 8.51 10.41 12.69
N GLU A 47 7.39 9.95 12.14
CA GLU A 47 6.13 10.71 12.06
C GLU A 47 5.13 10.33 13.19
N ASP A 48 5.44 9.30 13.99
CA ASP A 48 4.60 8.84 15.11
C ASP A 48 5.44 8.08 16.16
N THR A 49 4.84 7.80 17.32
CA THR A 49 5.48 7.08 18.44
C THR A 49 4.57 5.97 18.99
N PRO A 50 5.14 4.80 19.34
CA PRO A 50 4.36 3.69 19.91
C PRO A 50 3.87 4.04 21.33
N ARG A 51 2.65 3.62 21.68
CA ARG A 51 2.03 3.89 23.00
C ARG A 51 1.90 2.63 23.83
N THR A 52 1.73 1.48 23.18
CA THR A 52 1.67 0.16 23.84
C THR A 52 2.99 -0.58 23.75
N ALA A 53 3.27 -1.43 24.74
CA ALA A 53 4.45 -2.29 24.76
C ALA A 53 4.52 -3.20 23.51
N PHE A 54 3.38 -3.72 23.07
CA PHE A 54 3.30 -4.54 21.86
C PHE A 54 3.72 -3.76 20.61
N CYS A 55 3.16 -2.57 20.40
CA CYS A 55 3.51 -1.72 19.27
C CYS A 55 4.98 -1.30 19.33
N HIS A 56 5.51 -1.02 20.52
CA HIS A 56 6.92 -0.68 20.71
C HIS A 56 7.85 -1.83 20.28
N VAL A 57 7.59 -3.05 20.74
CA VAL A 57 8.38 -4.23 20.36
C VAL A 57 8.26 -4.53 18.86
N TYR A 58 7.05 -4.46 18.32
CA TYR A 58 6.80 -4.71 16.90
C TYR A 58 7.51 -3.68 16.00
N SER A 59 7.39 -2.38 16.30
CA SER A 59 8.05 -1.31 15.55
C SER A 59 9.57 -1.38 15.65
N LEU A 60 10.12 -1.74 16.82
CA LEU A 60 11.56 -1.95 16.99
C LEU A 60 12.08 -3.11 16.12
N MET A 61 11.34 -4.22 16.08
CA MET A 61 11.67 -5.38 15.25
C MET A 61 11.64 -5.01 13.76
N VAL A 62 10.60 -4.34 13.28
CA VAL A 62 10.51 -3.86 11.90
C VAL A 62 11.66 -2.90 11.57
N ALA A 63 11.95 -1.94 12.44
CA ALA A 63 13.07 -1.00 12.25
C ALA A 63 14.42 -1.72 12.17
N THR A 64 14.63 -2.77 12.97
CA THR A 64 15.85 -3.57 12.94
C THR A 64 15.98 -4.33 11.63
N ILE A 65 14.89 -4.95 11.14
CA ILE A 65 14.87 -5.63 9.84
C ILE A 65 15.18 -4.66 8.70
N LEU A 66 14.60 -3.45 8.71
CA LEU A 66 14.88 -2.43 7.69
C LEU A 66 16.35 -1.98 7.71
N ARG A 67 16.93 -1.81 8.91
CA ARG A 67 18.36 -1.47 9.07
C ARG A 67 19.28 -2.56 8.54
N LEU A 68 19.01 -3.82 8.89
CA LEU A 68 19.77 -4.97 8.40
C LEU A 68 19.63 -5.14 6.88
N SER A 69 18.43 -4.91 6.36
CA SER A 69 18.16 -4.94 4.91
C SER A 69 18.96 -3.86 4.18
N GLY A 70 19.09 -2.67 4.77
CA GLY A 70 19.91 -1.59 4.23
C GLY A 70 21.37 -1.99 4.01
N ALA A 71 21.97 -2.70 4.96
CA ALA A 71 23.33 -3.20 4.84
C ALA A 71 23.50 -4.26 3.74
N THR A 72 22.56 -5.20 3.63
CA THR A 72 22.62 -6.29 2.65
C THR A 72 22.36 -5.81 1.22
N PHE A 73 21.43 -4.86 1.04
CA PHE A 73 20.99 -4.38 -0.28
C PHE A 73 21.60 -3.03 -0.68
N LYS A 74 22.57 -2.49 0.09
CA LYS A 74 23.16 -1.14 -0.10
C LYS A 74 22.11 -0.03 -0.21
N VAL A 75 21.05 -0.12 0.59
CA VAL A 75 20.00 0.91 0.64
C VAL A 75 20.41 1.98 1.65
N ASP A 76 20.36 3.24 1.22
CA ASP A 76 20.52 4.39 2.09
C ASP A 76 19.32 4.51 3.04
N LEU A 77 19.57 4.37 4.35
CA LEU A 77 18.53 4.39 5.37
C LEU A 77 17.86 5.75 5.50
N GLU A 78 18.58 6.86 5.29
CA GLU A 78 17.99 8.21 5.35
C GLU A 78 17.06 8.42 4.16
N ARG A 79 17.49 7.98 2.98
CA ARG A 79 16.63 8.02 1.79
C ARG A 79 15.40 7.13 1.97
N LEU A 80 15.56 5.92 2.50
CA LEU A 80 14.44 5.02 2.81
C LEU A 80 13.46 5.64 3.81
N ARG A 81 13.98 6.30 4.85
CA ARG A 81 13.18 7.02 5.85
C ARG A 81 12.38 8.15 5.21
N SER A 82 13.01 8.92 4.32
CA SER A 82 12.34 9.99 3.57
C SER A 82 11.22 9.46 2.68
N TYR A 83 11.42 8.32 2.00
CA TYR A 83 10.39 7.68 1.18
C TYR A 83 9.20 7.24 2.01
N PHE A 84 9.44 6.70 3.20
CA PHE A 84 8.37 6.30 4.10
C PHE A 84 7.65 7.47 4.77
N LYS A 85 8.05 8.74 4.57
CA LYS A 85 7.23 9.89 5.01
C LYS A 85 5.94 10.00 4.21
N ASP A 86 5.96 9.60 2.93
CA ASP A 86 4.77 9.56 2.09
C ASP A 86 3.81 8.43 2.54
N PRO A 87 2.57 8.74 2.97
CA PRO A 87 1.57 7.74 3.32
C PRO A 87 1.26 6.75 2.19
N THR A 88 1.28 7.20 0.94
CA THR A 88 1.01 6.35 -0.24
C THR A 88 2.08 5.28 -0.38
N VAL A 89 3.36 5.64 -0.17
CA VAL A 89 4.47 4.67 -0.20
C VAL A 89 4.30 3.63 0.91
N ARG A 90 3.98 4.04 2.14
CA ARG A 90 3.76 3.11 3.26
C ARG A 90 2.63 2.13 2.95
N ARG A 91 1.49 2.62 2.43
CA ARG A 91 0.35 1.77 2.05
C ARG A 91 0.69 0.81 0.90
N GLY A 92 1.43 1.27 -0.10
CA GLY A 92 1.88 0.44 -1.22
C GLY A 92 2.75 -0.73 -0.76
N VAL A 93 3.73 -0.44 0.12
CA VAL A 93 4.57 -1.49 0.73
C VAL A 93 3.73 -2.45 1.57
N VAL A 94 2.81 -1.95 2.39
CA VAL A 94 1.91 -2.79 3.18
C VAL A 94 1.04 -3.68 2.29
N SER A 95 0.53 -3.20 1.16
CA SER A 95 -0.24 -4.02 0.21
C SER A 95 0.57 -5.19 -0.38
N VAL A 96 1.84 -4.94 -0.75
CA VAL A 96 2.74 -5.98 -1.24
C VAL A 96 3.03 -7.00 -0.13
N LEU A 97 3.38 -6.53 1.07
CA LEU A 97 3.64 -7.37 2.23
C LEU A 97 2.39 -8.17 2.65
N SER A 98 1.19 -7.63 2.45
CA SER A 98 -0.08 -8.32 2.65
C SER A 98 -0.25 -9.47 1.68
N GLY A 99 0.04 -9.25 0.39
CA GLY A 99 0.03 -10.30 -0.62
C GLY A 99 0.99 -11.44 -0.26
N ILE A 100 2.20 -11.10 0.20
CA ILE A 100 3.18 -12.11 0.62
C ILE A 100 2.74 -12.83 1.90
N GLY A 101 2.18 -12.11 2.88
CA GLY A 101 1.68 -12.73 4.11
C GLY A 101 0.54 -13.73 3.86
N MET A 102 -0.36 -13.42 2.92
CA MET A 102 -1.51 -14.28 2.59
C MET A 102 -1.18 -15.42 1.62
N TYR A 103 -0.35 -15.16 0.61
CA TYR A 103 -0.15 -16.06 -0.52
C TYR A 103 1.30 -16.56 -0.66
N GLY A 104 2.23 -16.07 0.17
CA GLY A 104 3.65 -16.29 -0.02
C GLY A 104 4.22 -15.54 -1.23
N VAL A 105 5.48 -15.82 -1.55
CA VAL A 105 6.16 -15.27 -2.73
C VAL A 105 5.71 -16.05 -3.97
N THR A 106 4.93 -15.40 -4.84
CA THR A 106 4.30 -15.99 -6.03
C THR A 106 4.85 -15.39 -7.32
N ARG A 107 4.65 -16.07 -8.45
CA ARG A 107 5.04 -15.59 -9.79
C ARG A 107 3.90 -15.83 -10.78
N PRO A 108 3.23 -14.79 -11.32
CA PRO A 108 3.32 -13.37 -10.92
C PRO A 108 2.92 -13.16 -9.45
N GLN A 109 3.36 -12.06 -8.83
CA GLN A 109 3.09 -11.82 -7.41
C GLN A 109 1.62 -11.44 -7.19
N TYR A 110 0.91 -12.21 -6.39
CA TYR A 110 -0.42 -11.87 -5.91
C TYR A 110 -0.33 -10.80 -4.83
N LEU A 111 -1.10 -9.72 -5.02
CA LEU A 111 -1.18 -8.59 -4.10
C LEU A 111 -2.48 -8.69 -3.30
N GLY A 112 -2.48 -8.12 -2.08
CA GLY A 112 -3.71 -8.03 -1.29
C GLY A 112 -4.76 -7.10 -1.92
N ALA A 113 -4.30 -6.11 -2.70
CA ALA A 113 -5.13 -5.24 -3.51
C ALA A 113 -4.37 -4.85 -4.80
N PRO A 114 -5.06 -4.57 -5.92
CA PRO A 114 -4.42 -4.16 -7.16
C PRO A 114 -3.61 -2.87 -7.00
N PHE A 115 -2.42 -2.81 -7.60
CA PHE A 115 -1.54 -1.63 -7.53
C PHE A 115 -2.00 -0.48 -8.44
N LEU A 116 -2.72 -0.80 -9.52
CA LEU A 116 -3.20 0.14 -10.51
C LEU A 116 -4.56 -0.33 -11.01
N VAL A 117 -5.52 0.58 -10.96
CA VAL A 117 -6.85 0.39 -11.54
C VAL A 117 -7.01 1.45 -12.61
N VAL A 118 -7.14 1.02 -13.86
CA VAL A 118 -7.51 1.90 -14.97
C VAL A 118 -8.99 1.71 -15.23
N TRP A 119 -9.79 2.72 -14.95
CA TRP A 119 -11.23 2.66 -15.13
C TRP A 119 -11.77 3.92 -15.79
N ASN A 120 -12.59 3.73 -16.83
CA ASN A 120 -13.30 4.80 -17.49
C ASN A 120 -14.50 5.21 -16.65
N TYR A 121 -14.29 6.28 -15.90
CA TYR A 121 -15.19 6.66 -14.84
C TYR A 121 -16.33 7.59 -15.26
N THR A 122 -16.07 8.34 -16.32
CA THR A 122 -17.06 9.18 -16.97
C THR A 122 -16.80 9.25 -18.46
N ASN A 123 -17.87 9.31 -19.24
CA ASN A 123 -17.79 9.51 -20.68
C ASN A 123 -18.12 10.97 -21.08
N ALA A 124 -18.07 11.90 -20.12
CA ALA A 124 -18.43 13.31 -20.30
C ALA A 124 -17.20 14.21 -20.56
N CYS A 125 -16.43 13.94 -21.60
CA CYS A 125 -15.29 14.79 -21.98
C CYS A 125 -15.77 16.02 -22.77
N ASN A 126 -15.21 17.19 -22.47
CA ASN A 126 -15.49 18.43 -23.20
C ASN A 126 -14.78 18.51 -24.57
N LEU A 127 -13.95 17.52 -24.92
CA LEU A 127 -13.23 17.44 -26.20
C LEU A 127 -13.94 16.50 -27.18
N ARG A 128 -13.84 16.79 -28.48
CA ARG A 128 -14.47 16.03 -29.57
C ARG A 128 -13.42 15.44 -30.52
N CYS A 129 -12.47 14.71 -29.96
CA CYS A 129 -11.31 14.20 -30.70
C CYS A 129 -11.70 13.12 -31.71
N LYS A 130 -11.28 13.26 -32.97
CA LYS A 130 -11.51 12.24 -34.03
C LYS A 130 -10.90 10.87 -33.71
N HIS A 131 -9.83 10.85 -32.89
CA HIS A 131 -9.11 9.63 -32.49
C HIS A 131 -9.55 9.08 -31.11
N CYS A 132 -10.66 9.56 -30.55
CA CYS A 132 -11.14 9.07 -29.26
C CYS A 132 -11.75 7.66 -29.41
N TYR A 133 -10.99 6.63 -29.05
CA TYR A 133 -11.49 5.24 -29.03
C TYR A 133 -12.74 5.09 -28.15
N GLN A 134 -12.80 5.81 -27.03
CA GLN A 134 -13.92 5.79 -26.08
C GLN A 134 -15.20 6.47 -26.60
N ARG A 135 -15.08 7.40 -27.56
CA ARG A 135 -16.18 8.33 -27.94
C ARG A 135 -16.82 8.99 -26.72
N ALA A 136 -15.97 9.68 -25.94
CA ALA A 136 -16.34 10.34 -24.70
C ALA A 136 -16.93 11.75 -24.88
N ASP A 137 -17.58 12.03 -26.02
CA ASP A 137 -18.20 13.33 -26.30
C ASP A 137 -19.51 13.57 -25.55
N ARG A 138 -20.06 12.53 -24.90
CA ARG A 138 -21.32 12.59 -24.16
C ARG A 138 -21.40 11.50 -23.08
N PRO A 139 -22.08 11.78 -21.94
CA PRO A 139 -22.35 10.77 -20.92
C PRO A 139 -23.05 9.54 -21.51
N THR A 140 -22.78 8.35 -20.97
CA THR A 140 -23.55 7.15 -21.34
C THR A 140 -24.95 7.18 -20.71
N PRO A 141 -25.98 6.56 -21.33
CA PRO A 141 -27.36 6.67 -20.86
C PRO A 141 -27.58 6.23 -19.40
N ASN A 142 -26.76 5.30 -18.91
CA ASN A 142 -26.84 4.75 -17.54
C ASN A 142 -25.56 5.08 -16.74
N GLU A 143 -24.93 6.22 -17.04
CA GLU A 143 -23.73 6.64 -16.31
C GLU A 143 -24.09 7.04 -14.87
N LEU A 144 -23.18 6.74 -13.94
CA LEU A 144 -23.31 7.17 -12.54
C LEU A 144 -23.48 8.69 -12.46
N THR A 145 -24.24 9.17 -11.48
CA THR A 145 -24.24 10.59 -11.11
C THR A 145 -22.90 10.98 -10.50
N THR A 146 -22.59 12.28 -10.43
CA THR A 146 -21.36 12.77 -9.78
C THR A 146 -21.27 12.32 -8.32
N LYS A 147 -22.40 12.25 -7.61
CA LYS A 147 -22.44 11.78 -6.22
C LYS A 147 -22.10 10.30 -6.11
N GLU A 148 -22.70 9.45 -6.95
CA GLU A 148 -22.39 8.02 -6.97
C GLU A 148 -20.94 7.78 -7.37
N ARG A 149 -20.42 8.58 -8.31
CA ARG A 149 -19.00 8.61 -8.62
C ARG A 149 -18.14 9.01 -7.39
N LEU A 150 -18.49 10.03 -6.63
CA LEU A 150 -17.67 10.32 -5.44
C LEU A 150 -17.76 9.19 -4.39
N ASN A 151 -18.89 8.49 -4.32
CA ASN A 151 -19.05 7.33 -3.44
C ASN A 151 -18.16 6.15 -3.87
N VAL A 152 -18.13 5.76 -5.15
CA VAL A 152 -17.29 4.62 -5.56
C VAL A 152 -15.80 4.92 -5.35
N VAL A 153 -15.35 6.16 -5.51
CA VAL A 153 -13.97 6.55 -5.17
C VAL A 153 -13.68 6.32 -3.68
N ARG A 154 -14.62 6.68 -2.81
CA ARG A 154 -14.51 6.45 -1.37
C ARG A 154 -14.53 4.96 -1.04
N ASP A 155 -15.45 4.19 -1.61
CA ASP A 155 -15.56 2.74 -1.38
C ASP A 155 -14.28 2.01 -1.79
N LEU A 156 -13.69 2.39 -2.94
CA LEU A 156 -12.40 1.87 -3.39
C LEU A 156 -11.24 2.30 -2.47
N ALA A 157 -11.27 3.51 -1.92
CA ALA A 157 -10.27 3.96 -0.95
C ALA A 157 -10.39 3.18 0.37
N GLU A 158 -11.60 2.97 0.88
CA GLU A 158 -11.89 2.19 2.09
C GLU A 158 -11.53 0.71 1.92
N ALA A 159 -11.77 0.14 0.73
CA ALA A 159 -11.37 -1.21 0.39
C ALA A 159 -9.84 -1.37 0.22
N GLY A 160 -9.07 -0.27 0.25
CA GLY A 160 -7.61 -0.28 0.13
C GLY A 160 -7.08 -0.29 -1.31
N TRP A 161 -7.93 0.01 -2.30
CA TRP A 161 -7.57 0.02 -3.73
C TRP A 161 -6.89 1.34 -4.13
N PHE A 162 -7.27 2.46 -3.50
CA PHE A 162 -6.61 3.75 -3.71
C PHE A 162 -5.59 4.04 -2.61
N GLN A 163 -4.32 4.01 -2.99
CA GLN A 163 -3.20 4.33 -2.09
C GLN A 163 -3.03 5.86 -1.86
N SER A 164 -3.80 6.72 -2.56
CA SER A 164 -3.62 8.18 -2.55
C SER A 164 -4.68 8.99 -1.80
N LEU A 165 -5.81 8.41 -1.40
CA LEU A 165 -6.84 9.16 -0.67
C LEU A 165 -6.70 8.86 0.82
N SER A 166 -5.89 9.68 1.50
CA SER A 166 -6.07 9.90 2.93
C SER A 166 -7.47 10.52 3.16
N PRO A 167 -8.14 10.27 4.30
CA PRO A 167 -9.37 10.97 4.64
C PRO A 167 -9.03 12.44 4.96
N ALA A 168 -8.82 13.23 3.92
CA ALA A 168 -8.65 14.68 3.97
C ALA A 168 -9.57 15.36 2.95
N VAL A 169 -10.68 14.71 2.60
CA VAL A 169 -11.84 15.41 2.06
C VAL A 169 -12.78 15.63 3.24
N SER A 170 -12.49 16.66 4.04
CA SER A 170 -13.49 17.25 4.93
C SER A 170 -14.67 17.68 4.05
N PRO A 171 -15.92 17.30 4.38
CA PRO A 171 -17.06 17.85 3.68
C PRO A 171 -17.14 19.34 4.01
N SER A 172 -16.84 20.18 3.02
CA SER A 172 -17.31 21.57 2.97
C SER A 172 -18.67 21.59 2.31
#